data_AF-A0A351I5F9-F1
#
_entry.id   AF-A0A351I5F9-F1
#
_cell.length_a   1.000
_cell.length_b   1.000
_cell.length_c   1.000
_cell.angle_alpha   90.00
_cell.angle_beta   90.00
_cell.angle_gamma   90.00
#
_symmetry.space_group_name_H-M   'P 1'
#
loop_
_entity.id
_entity.type
_entity.pdbx_description
1 polymer ?
#
loop_
_entity_poly.entity_id
_entity_poly.type
_entity_poly.pdbx_seq_one_letter_code
_entity_poly.pdbx_strand_id
1 'polypeptide(L)'
;MRRLIQPAVALLDRLKYGQKAILMGLMILIPLIVTQYLLFSEINKIIAFTRKERIGIEYCRPLMKLLRDLQLHRGISAGFYREGASFTEAMFDQQASIVRDVAAVDFMDRSFGPDLRTTRRWGALKSGILALKTRVWSLGARESFDEQTALILTFGAL
;
A
#
# COMPACT_ATOMS: atom_id res chain seq x y z
N MET A 1 -21.98 48.27 -17.28
CA MET A 1 -22.68 47.00 -16.98
C MET A 1 -23.60 46.51 -18.11
N ARG A 2 -24.41 47.35 -18.77
CA ARG A 2 -25.32 46.91 -19.87
C ARG A 2 -24.67 46.25 -21.10
N ARG A 3 -23.41 46.57 -21.44
CA ARG A 3 -22.74 46.06 -22.64
C ARG A 3 -22.37 44.57 -22.58
N LEU A 4 -22.21 43.98 -21.39
CA LEU A 4 -21.85 42.57 -21.23
C LEU A 4 -23.01 41.61 -21.53
N ILE A 5 -24.24 42.06 -21.32
CA ILE A 5 -25.48 41.27 -21.52
C ILE A 5 -26.18 41.59 -22.83
N GLN A 6 -25.80 42.66 -23.52
CA GLN A 6 -26.30 43.01 -24.86
C GLN A 6 -26.25 41.87 -25.90
N PRO A 7 -25.16 41.09 -26.03
CA PRO A 7 -25.15 39.98 -26.99
C PRO A 7 -26.15 38.88 -26.61
N ALA A 8 -26.37 38.64 -25.33
CA ALA A 8 -27.35 37.66 -24.85
C ALA A 8 -28.80 38.13 -25.08
N VAL A 9 -29.08 39.42 -24.90
CA VAL A 9 -30.40 40.02 -25.16
C VAL A 9 -30.73 40.00 -26.66
N ALA A 10 -29.75 40.35 -27.51
CA ALA A 10 -29.92 40.29 -28.96
C ALA A 10 -30.12 38.86 -29.50
N LEU A 11 -29.54 37.86 -28.83
CA LEU A 11 -29.77 36.44 -29.13
C LEU A 11 -31.21 36.03 -28.78
N LEU A 12 -31.72 36.45 -27.62
CA LEU A 12 -33.07 36.17 -27.14
C LEU A 12 -34.16 36.81 -28.00
N ASP A 13 -33.94 38.01 -28.54
CA ASP A 13 -34.92 38.69 -29.41
C ASP A 13 -35.10 38.00 -30.77
N ARG A 14 -34.14 37.16 -31.19
CA ARG A 14 -34.21 36.38 -32.43
C ARG A 14 -34.84 35.00 -32.28
N LEU A 15 -35.06 34.55 -31.04
CA LEU A 15 -35.55 33.21 -30.72
C LEU A 15 -37.08 33.19 -30.60
N LYS A 16 -37.75 32.25 -31.29
CA LYS A 16 -39.19 32.00 -31.16
C LYS A 16 -39.52 31.56 -29.72
N TYR A 17 -40.76 31.73 -29.26
CA TYR A 17 -41.18 31.42 -27.88
C TYR A 17 -40.76 30.02 -27.39
N GLY A 18 -40.84 28.99 -28.25
CA GLY A 18 -40.37 27.64 -27.91
C GLY A 18 -38.86 27.52 -27.68
N GLN A 19 -38.05 28.31 -28.40
CA GLN A 19 -36.59 28.31 -28.26
C GLN A 19 -36.13 29.03 -26.97
N LYS A 20 -36.88 30.04 -26.51
CA LYS A 20 -36.66 30.68 -25.20
C LYS A 20 -36.86 29.70 -24.04
N ALA A 21 -37.88 28.84 -24.13
CA ALA A 21 -38.14 27.80 -23.14
C ALA A 21 -37.03 26.74 -23.10
N ILE A 22 -36.53 26.30 -24.26
CA ILE A 22 -35.38 25.36 -24.36
C ILE A 22 -34.13 25.97 -23.72
N LEU A 23 -33.84 27.25 -23.98
CA LEU A 23 -32.65 27.92 -23.42
C LEU A 23 -32.70 27.96 -21.89
N MET A 24 -33.86 28.29 -21.30
CA MET A 24 -34.04 28.26 -19.85
C MET A 24 -33.90 26.84 -19.28
N GLY A 25 -34.47 25.84 -19.96
CA GLY A 25 -34.30 24.43 -19.59
C GLY A 25 -32.83 24.01 -19.62
N LEU A 26 -32.09 24.40 -20.66
CA LEU A 26 -30.67 24.10 -20.80
C LEU A 26 -29.83 24.76 -19.71
N MET A 27 -30.19 25.98 -19.30
CA MET A 27 -29.50 26.72 -18.24
C MET A 27 -29.58 26.02 -16.88
N ILE A 28 -30.65 25.24 -16.64
CA ILE A 28 -30.80 24.38 -15.45
C ILE A 28 -30.18 23.01 -15.69
N LEU A 29 -30.31 22.45 -16.89
CA LEU A 29 -29.85 21.11 -17.23
C LEU A 29 -28.32 21.01 -17.25
N ILE A 30 -27.62 22.03 -17.73
CA ILE A 30 -26.15 22.07 -17.77
C ILE A 30 -25.52 21.88 -16.38
N PRO A 31 -25.81 22.72 -15.37
CA PRO A 31 -25.21 22.55 -14.05
C PRO A 31 -25.62 21.23 -13.39
N LEU A 32 -26.82 20.71 -13.69
CA LEU A 32 -27.24 19.39 -13.24
C LEU A 32 -26.35 18.27 -13.80
N ILE A 33 -26.15 18.24 -15.12
CA ILE A 33 -25.29 17.24 -15.80
C ILE A 33 -23.85 17.35 -15.30
N VAL A 34 -23.32 18.56 -15.16
CA VAL A 34 -21.95 18.78 -14.67
C VAL A 34 -21.80 18.26 -13.24
N THR A 35 -22.74 18.58 -12.35
CA THR A 35 -22.71 18.11 -10.95
C THR A 35 -22.83 16.59 -10.89
N GLN A 36 -23.72 16.00 -11.70
CA GLN A 36 -23.87 14.55 -11.81
C GLN A 36 -22.54 13.90 -12.25
N TYR A 37 -21.89 14.44 -13.29
CA TYR A 37 -20.63 13.93 -13.79
C TYR A 37 -19.50 14.02 -12.75
N LEU A 38 -19.39 15.15 -12.05
CA LEU A 38 -18.42 15.34 -10.98
C LEU A 38 -18.64 14.32 -9.85
N LEU A 39 -19.90 14.13 -9.44
CA LEU A 39 -20.25 13.15 -8.41
C LEU A 39 -19.89 11.72 -8.83
N PHE A 40 -20.22 11.32 -10.06
CA PHE A 40 -19.82 10.01 -10.59
C PHE A 40 -18.30 9.85 -10.66
N SER A 41 -17.57 10.90 -11.04
CA SER A 41 -16.10 10.89 -11.06
C SER A 41 -15.52 10.68 -9.67
N GLU A 42 -16.02 11.40 -8.67
CA GLU A 42 -15.57 11.27 -7.28
C GLU A 42 -15.88 9.91 -6.69
N ILE A 43 -17.09 9.38 -6.90
CA ILE A 43 -17.46 8.02 -6.46
C ILE A 43 -16.49 6.98 -7.05
N ASN A 44 -16.18 7.10 -8.34
CA ASN A 44 -15.25 6.17 -9.00
C ASN A 44 -13.82 6.28 -8.44
N LYS A 45 -13.34 7.49 -8.12
CA LYS A 45 -12.04 7.68 -7.47
C LYS A 45 -12.01 7.03 -6.08
N ILE A 46 -13.06 7.22 -5.28
CA ILE A 46 -13.20 6.61 -3.96
C ILE A 46 -13.19 5.09 -4.07
N ILE A 47 -13.97 4.50 -4.99
CA ILE A 47 -13.99 3.05 -5.22
C ILE A 47 -12.59 2.52 -5.61
N ALA A 48 -11.89 3.22 -6.50
CA ALA A 48 -10.54 2.84 -6.90
C ALA A 48 -9.55 2.92 -5.72
N PHE A 49 -9.68 3.94 -4.88
CA PHE A 49 -8.87 4.09 -3.67
C PHE A 49 -9.16 3.00 -2.65
N THR A 50 -10.43 2.76 -2.29
CA THR A 50 -10.83 1.70 -1.35
C THR A 50 -10.42 0.30 -1.83
N ARG A 51 -10.45 0.05 -3.14
CA ARG A 51 -9.93 -1.21 -3.70
C ARG A 51 -8.43 -1.35 -3.45
N LYS A 52 -7.66 -0.28 -3.61
CA LYS A 52 -6.22 -0.26 -3.29
C LYS A 52 -5.96 -0.44 -1.79
N GLU A 53 -6.77 0.15 -0.92
CA GLU A 53 -6.64 -0.05 0.53
C GLU A 53 -6.88 -1.50 0.93
N ARG A 54 -7.90 -2.16 0.34
CA ARG A 54 -8.12 -3.59 0.57
C ARG A 54 -6.91 -4.43 0.17
N ILE A 55 -6.35 -4.17 -1.02
CA ILE A 55 -5.13 -4.83 -1.49
C ILE A 55 -3.95 -4.54 -0.55
N GLY A 56 -3.80 -3.29 -0.09
CA GLY A 56 -2.78 -2.89 0.87
C GLY A 56 -2.90 -3.63 2.20
N ILE A 57 -4.12 -3.81 2.74
CA ILE A 57 -4.37 -4.59 3.95
C ILE A 57 -4.01 -6.06 3.75
N GLU A 58 -4.40 -6.64 2.62
CA GLU A 58 -4.07 -8.03 2.28
C GLU A 58 -2.54 -8.23 2.15
N TYR A 59 -1.82 -7.23 1.63
CA TYR A 59 -0.35 -7.23 1.57
C TYR A 59 0.33 -7.04 2.93
N CYS A 60 -0.21 -6.16 3.78
CA CYS A 60 0.36 -5.86 5.10
C CYS A 60 0.24 -7.03 6.09
N ARG A 61 -0.79 -7.88 5.98
CA ARG A 61 -0.98 -9.03 6.88
C ARG A 61 0.22 -10.00 6.92
N PRO A 62 0.68 -10.59 5.80
CA PRO A 62 1.84 -11.47 5.80
C PRO A 62 3.13 -10.72 6.15
N LEU A 63 3.23 -9.43 5.78
CA LEU A 63 4.38 -8.59 6.12
C LEU A 63 4.51 -8.37 7.64
N MET A 64 3.40 -8.08 8.33
CA MET A 64 3.37 -7.96 9.80
C MET A 64 3.68 -9.28 10.50
N LYS A 65 3.24 -10.41 9.93
CA LYS A 65 3.57 -11.74 10.44
C LYS A 65 5.08 -11.99 10.35
N LEU A 66 5.67 -11.73 9.18
CA LEU A 66 7.11 -11.83 8.97
C LEU A 66 7.91 -10.95 9.96
N LEU A 67 7.46 -9.71 10.19
CA LEU A 67 8.09 -8.82 11.17
C LEU A 67 8.07 -9.42 12.59
N ARG A 68 6.94 -9.99 13.00
CA ARG A 68 6.82 -10.67 14.31
C ARG A 68 7.75 -11.87 14.40
N ASP A 69 7.82 -12.68 13.35
CA ASP A 69 8.66 -13.87 13.33
C ASP A 69 10.17 -13.51 13.33
N LEU A 70 10.56 -12.38 12.72
CA LEU A 70 11.91 -11.84 12.83
C LEU A 70 12.23 -11.34 14.24
N GLN A 71 11.27 -10.68 14.91
CA GLN A 71 11.43 -10.27 16.31
C GLN A 71 11.53 -11.47 17.25
N LEU A 72 10.75 -12.53 17.02
CA LEU A 72 10.82 -13.76 17.80
C LEU A 72 12.14 -14.50 17.57
N HIS A 73 12.64 -14.54 16.33
CA HIS A 73 13.96 -15.09 16.02
C HIS A 73 15.07 -14.41 16.79
N ARG A 74 15.00 -13.09 17.00
CA ARG A 74 15.94 -12.36 17.87
C ARG A 74 15.87 -12.84 19.33
N GLY A 75 14.67 -13.04 19.87
CA GLY A 75 14.48 -13.56 21.23
C GLY A 75 15.06 -14.96 21.39
N ILE A 76 14.80 -15.85 20.44
CA ILE A 76 15.31 -17.23 20.42
C ILE A 76 16.84 -17.24 20.24
N SER A 77 17.38 -16.39 19.35
CA SER A 77 18.82 -16.24 19.16
C SER A 77 19.52 -15.85 20.47
N ALA A 78 18.96 -14.90 21.21
CA ALA A 78 19.51 -14.47 22.50
C ALA A 78 19.50 -15.60 23.55
N GLY A 79 18.45 -16.44 23.56
CA GLY A 79 18.40 -17.65 24.40
C GLY A 79 19.45 -18.69 23.99
N PHE A 80 19.62 -18.92 22.69
CA PHE A 80 20.63 -19.81 22.13
C PHE A 80 22.06 -19.40 22.54
N TYR A 81 22.40 -18.12 22.51
CA TYR A 81 23.73 -17.67 22.97
C TYR A 81 23.96 -17.84 24.48
N ARG A 82 22.91 -18.00 25.30
CA ARG A 82 23.01 -18.15 26.77
C ARG A 82 23.00 -19.61 27.21
N GLU A 83 22.13 -20.42 26.61
CA GLU A 83 21.84 -21.79 27.07
C GLU A 83 22.11 -22.86 26.00
N GLY A 84 22.50 -22.45 24.79
CA GLY A 84 22.99 -23.33 23.73
C GLY A 84 21.99 -24.38 23.27
N ALA A 85 22.28 -25.65 23.57
CA ALA A 85 21.64 -26.83 22.99
C ALA A 85 20.11 -26.83 23.12
N SER A 86 19.57 -26.32 24.23
CA SER A 86 18.14 -26.26 24.53
C SER A 86 17.33 -25.39 23.55
N PHE A 87 17.98 -24.47 22.82
CA PHE A 87 17.33 -23.56 21.87
C PHE A 87 17.60 -23.91 20.40
N THR A 88 18.40 -24.95 20.12
CA THR A 88 18.77 -25.34 18.74
C THR A 88 17.54 -25.71 17.90
N GLU A 89 16.66 -26.54 18.46
CA GLU A 89 15.43 -26.97 17.78
C GLU A 89 14.48 -25.78 17.52
N ALA A 90 14.24 -24.97 18.55
CA ALA A 90 13.44 -23.75 18.43
C ALA A 90 14.01 -22.76 17.38
N MET A 91 15.33 -22.70 17.24
CA MET A 91 16.00 -21.87 16.24
C MET A 91 15.78 -22.38 14.82
N PHE A 92 15.87 -23.69 14.59
CA PHE A 92 15.57 -24.31 13.30
C PHE A 92 14.09 -24.12 12.91
N ASP A 93 13.18 -24.36 13.83
CA ASP A 93 11.74 -24.15 13.60
C ASP A 93 11.42 -22.70 13.27
N GLN A 94 12.03 -21.76 13.98
CA GLN A 94 11.82 -20.34 13.72
C GLN A 94 12.37 -19.92 12.36
N GLN A 95 13.53 -20.43 11.96
CA GLN A 95 14.08 -20.20 10.62
C GLN A 95 13.23 -20.81 9.51
N ALA A 96 12.54 -21.92 9.77
CA ALA A 96 11.57 -22.49 8.83
C ALA A 96 10.31 -21.62 8.71
N SER A 97 9.81 -21.07 9.83
CA SER A 97 8.69 -20.12 9.84
C SER A 97 9.00 -18.84 9.06
N ILE A 98 10.18 -18.24 9.24
CA ILE A 98 10.61 -17.08 8.46
C ILE A 98 10.64 -17.37 6.96
N VAL A 99 11.10 -18.56 6.53
CA VAL A 99 11.10 -18.93 5.10
C VAL A 99 9.69 -19.04 4.55
N ARG A 100 8.76 -19.63 5.31
CA ARG A 100 7.33 -19.69 4.93
C ARG A 100 6.72 -18.29 4.80
N ASP A 101 7.06 -17.40 5.73
CA ASP A 101 6.54 -16.04 5.73
C ASP A 101 7.11 -15.20 4.58
N VAL A 102 8.40 -15.34 4.27
CA VAL A 102 9.01 -14.74 3.08
C VAL A 102 8.32 -15.23 1.80
N ALA A 103 8.01 -16.52 1.70
CA ALA A 103 7.29 -17.06 0.54
C ALA A 103 5.86 -16.51 0.42
N ALA A 104 5.16 -16.33 1.55
CA ALA A 104 3.84 -15.74 1.59
C ALA A 104 3.85 -14.26 1.13
N VAL A 105 4.84 -13.48 1.56
CA VAL A 105 5.00 -12.09 1.08
C VAL A 105 5.41 -12.06 -0.40
N ASP A 106 6.27 -12.98 -0.85
CA ASP A 106 6.67 -13.09 -2.27
C ASP A 106 5.47 -13.36 -3.19
N PHE A 107 4.54 -14.20 -2.75
CA PHE A 107 3.30 -14.48 -3.48
C PHE A 107 2.44 -13.21 -3.64
N MET A 108 2.31 -12.42 -2.57
CA MET A 108 1.56 -11.16 -2.60
C MET A 108 2.28 -10.09 -3.42
N ASP A 109 3.61 -10.01 -3.37
CA ASP A 109 4.40 -9.04 -4.12
C ASP A 109 4.39 -9.29 -5.63
N ARG A 110 4.33 -10.56 -6.06
CA ARG A 110 4.12 -10.87 -7.49
C ARG A 110 2.77 -10.38 -8.01
N SER A 111 1.75 -10.42 -7.15
CA SER A 111 0.37 -10.09 -7.54
C SER A 111 0.08 -8.59 -7.44
N PHE A 112 0.65 -7.91 -6.43
CA PHE A 112 0.29 -6.54 -6.07
C PHE A 112 1.48 -5.58 -5.95
N GLY A 113 2.70 -6.08 -5.92
CA GLY A 113 3.91 -5.28 -5.76
C GLY A 113 4.14 -4.23 -6.86
N PRO A 114 3.84 -4.49 -8.15
CA PRO A 114 3.90 -3.47 -9.20
C PRO A 114 2.91 -2.32 -8.98
N ASP A 115 1.68 -2.64 -8.56
CA ASP A 115 0.61 -1.67 -8.32
C ASP A 115 0.85 -0.83 -7.06
N LEU A 116 1.42 -1.46 -6.02
CA LEU A 116 1.78 -0.82 -4.75
C LEU A 116 3.18 -0.18 -4.79
N ARG A 117 3.96 -0.43 -5.84
CA ARG A 117 5.37 0.02 -6.00
C ARG A 117 6.31 -0.46 -4.87
N THR A 118 6.03 -1.60 -4.27
CA THR A 118 6.77 -2.16 -3.13
C THR A 118 7.89 -3.14 -3.54
N THR A 119 7.84 -3.70 -4.76
CA THR A 119 8.73 -4.79 -5.19
C THR A 119 10.22 -4.53 -5.00
N ARG A 120 10.68 -3.29 -5.26
CA ARG A 120 12.10 -2.93 -5.05
C ARG A 120 12.48 -2.97 -3.57
N ARG A 121 11.63 -2.41 -2.70
CA ARG A 121 11.85 -2.36 -1.25
C ARG A 121 11.76 -3.77 -0.64
N TRP A 122 10.78 -4.56 -1.08
CA TRP A 122 10.65 -5.97 -0.70
C TRP A 122 11.89 -6.78 -1.09
N GLY A 123 12.40 -6.61 -2.32
CA GLY A 123 13.60 -7.30 -2.78
C GLY A 123 14.85 -7.01 -1.92
N ALA A 124 15.04 -5.75 -1.51
CA ALA A 124 16.12 -5.35 -0.61
C ALA A 124 15.96 -5.93 0.80
N LEU A 125 14.73 -5.98 1.31
CA LEU A 125 14.46 -6.58 2.61
C LEU A 125 14.69 -8.11 2.59
N LYS A 126 14.20 -8.80 1.55
CA LYS A 126 14.35 -10.25 1.37
C LYS A 126 15.82 -10.66 1.33
N SER A 127 16.67 -9.91 0.62
CA SER A 127 18.11 -10.22 0.58
C SER A 127 18.77 -10.07 1.95
N GLY A 128 18.40 -9.04 2.73
CA GLY A 128 18.90 -8.87 4.09
C GLY A 128 18.45 -9.99 5.04
N ILE A 129 17.19 -10.43 4.97
CA ILE A 129 16.67 -11.56 5.77
C ILE A 129 17.42 -12.86 5.45
N LEU A 130 17.67 -13.15 4.17
CA LEU A 130 18.40 -14.34 3.75
C LEU A 130 19.86 -14.31 4.22
N ALA A 131 20.52 -13.16 4.16
CA ALA A 131 21.89 -13.00 4.66
C ALA A 131 21.98 -13.23 6.18
N LEU A 132 20.99 -12.75 6.94
CA LEU A 132 20.95 -12.93 8.40
C LEU A 132 20.83 -14.41 8.80
N LYS A 133 20.03 -15.19 8.07
CA LYS A 133 19.84 -16.63 8.35
C LYS A 133 21.14 -17.42 8.30
N THR A 134 22.04 -17.08 7.38
CA THR A 134 23.33 -17.77 7.22
C THR A 134 24.35 -17.29 8.27
N ARG A 135 24.32 -16.00 8.62
CA ARG A 135 25.30 -15.37 9.52
C ARG A 135 25.03 -15.57 11.01
N VAL A 136 23.80 -15.91 11.40
CA VAL A 136 23.45 -16.13 12.81
C VAL A 136 24.24 -17.28 13.46
N TRP A 137 24.68 -18.25 12.65
CA TRP A 137 25.46 -19.40 13.09
C TRP A 137 26.96 -19.12 13.23
N SER A 138 27.44 -17.99 12.70
CA SER A 138 28.86 -17.62 12.67
C SER A 138 29.21 -16.32 13.39
N LEU A 139 28.22 -15.48 13.72
CA LEU A 139 28.42 -14.20 14.42
C LEU A 139 28.25 -14.32 15.94
N GLY A 140 28.98 -13.46 16.66
CA GLY A 140 28.82 -13.29 18.10
C GLY A 140 27.49 -12.60 18.46
N ALA A 141 27.01 -12.80 19.69
CA ALA A 141 25.69 -12.36 20.16
C ALA A 141 25.39 -10.85 19.98
N ARG A 142 26.43 -9.99 20.00
CA ARG A 142 26.30 -8.54 19.82
C ARG A 142 26.11 -8.13 18.36
N GLU A 143 26.92 -8.66 17.44
CA GLU A 143 26.81 -8.36 16.00
C GLU A 143 25.49 -8.87 15.41
N SER A 144 25.02 -10.04 15.85
CA SER A 144 23.73 -10.60 15.45
C SER A 144 22.55 -9.71 15.89
N PHE A 145 22.64 -9.10 17.08
CA PHE A 145 21.61 -8.20 17.62
C PHE A 145 21.54 -6.86 16.88
N ASP A 146 22.69 -6.30 16.49
CA ASP A 146 22.76 -5.02 15.77
C ASP A 146 22.26 -5.17 14.32
N GLU A 147 22.65 -6.24 13.61
CA GLU A 147 22.13 -6.51 12.26
C GLU A 147 20.62 -6.81 12.26
N GLN A 148 20.11 -7.55 13.27
CA GLN A 148 18.67 -7.79 13.43
C GLN A 148 17.89 -6.50 13.69
N THR A 149 18.47 -5.55 14.44
CA THR A 149 17.86 -4.24 14.70
C THR A 149 17.81 -3.39 13.42
N ALA A 150 18.89 -3.37 12.64
CA ALA A 150 18.94 -2.65 11.37
C ALA A 150 17.89 -3.17 10.35
N LEU A 151 17.67 -4.48 10.31
CA LEU A 151 16.64 -5.11 9.48
C LEU A 151 15.21 -4.71 9.89
N ILE A 152 14.92 -4.68 11.20
CA ILE A 152 13.62 -4.25 11.72
C ILE A 152 13.38 -2.76 11.43
N LEU A 153 14.40 -1.91 11.48
CA LEU A 153 14.28 -0.49 11.12
C LEU A 153 13.98 -0.29 9.62
N THR A 154 14.55 -1.14 8.76
CA THR A 154 14.28 -1.11 7.31
C THR A 154 12.82 -1.48 6.98
N PHE A 155 12.17 -2.30 7.81
CA PHE A 155 10.75 -2.63 7.72
C PHE A 155 9.83 -1.42 7.95
N GLY A 156 10.22 -0.47 8.79
CA GLY A 156 9.44 0.75 9.05
C GLY A 156 9.48 1.78 7.91
N ALA A 157 10.43 1.63 6.97
CA ALA A 157 10.61 2.51 5.81
C ALA A 157 9.97 1.97 4.53
N LEU A 158 9.26 0.83 4.62
CA LEU A 158 8.64 0.11 3.50
C LEU A 158 7.37 0.79 2.98
#